data_AF-A0A382FQ66-F1
#
_entry.id   AF-A0A382FQ66-F1
#
_cell.length_a   1.000
_cell.length_b   1.000
_cell.length_c   1.000
_cell.angle_alpha   90.00
_cell.angle_beta   90.00
_cell.angle_gamma   90.00
#
_symmetry.space_group_name_H-M   'P 1'
#
loop_
_entity.id
_entity.type
_entity.pdbx_description
1 polymer ?
#
loop_
_entity_poly.entity_id
_entity_poly.type
_entity_poly.pdbx_seq_one_letter_code
_entity_poly.pdbx_strand_id
1 'polypeptide(L)'
;MKKILLILYLFLIFSGCGTFLKSTDPAPELSPKLSPVKKSILEKLSFLPFIKLKTPTESSPAKIELLQKLGEYERIVDDHVAFDNKDKKGEDDIQDSTGKENSTGSLKKKEEKETIEEKIAEIKIIRGLTARYETWSLQWNEKTDLVGNDLSLIEINEIQKELKRISKKL
;
A
#
# COMPACT_ATOMS: atom_id res chain seq x y z
N MET A 1 -26.51 11.52 18.01
CA MET A 1 -26.31 10.07 18.24
C MET A 1 -25.87 9.30 16.98
N LYS A 2 -26.53 9.45 15.82
CA LYS A 2 -26.18 8.70 14.59
C LYS A 2 -24.76 8.96 14.05
N LYS A 3 -24.22 10.18 14.16
CA LYS A 3 -22.86 10.52 13.71
C LYS A 3 -21.75 9.92 14.60
N ILE A 4 -22.01 9.77 15.90
CA ILE A 4 -21.05 9.20 16.86
C ILE A 4 -20.92 7.68 16.65
N LEU A 5 -22.03 7.01 16.32
CA LEU A 5 -22.05 5.59 15.93
C LEU A 5 -21.24 5.30 14.65
N LEU A 6 -21.25 6.22 13.69
CA LEU A 6 -20.53 6.08 12.42
C LEU A 6 -19.01 6.25 12.60
N ILE A 7 -18.60 7.13 13.52
CA ILE A 7 -17.19 7.31 13.91
C ILE A 7 -16.68 6.08 14.68
N LEU A 8 -17.48 5.53 15.60
CA LEU A 8 -17.15 4.30 16.33
C LEU A 8 -17.00 3.07 15.41
N TYR A 9 -17.79 3.00 14.35
CA TYR A 9 -17.66 1.93 13.34
C TYR A 9 -16.36 2.04 12.53
N LEU A 10 -15.92 3.26 12.20
CA LEU A 10 -14.64 3.49 11.51
C LEU A 10 -13.42 3.16 12.37
N PHE A 11 -13.47 3.40 13.69
CA PHE A 11 -12.40 3.02 14.61
C PHE A 11 -12.29 1.50 14.81
N LEU A 12 -13.40 0.76 14.73
CA LEU A 12 -13.40 -0.70 14.84
C LEU A 12 -12.74 -1.42 13.65
N ILE A 13 -12.65 -0.77 12.48
CA ILE A 13 -11.91 -1.30 11.32
C ILE A 13 -10.40 -1.06 11.46
N PHE A 14 -9.99 0.01 12.16
CA PHE A 14 -8.58 0.36 12.36
C PHE A 14 -7.89 -0.36 13.53
N SER A 15 -8.63 -0.82 14.54
CA SER A 15 -8.07 -1.58 15.67
C SER A 15 -8.04 -3.11 15.44
N GLY A 16 -7.72 -3.53 14.22
CA GLY A 16 -7.34 -4.91 13.92
C GLY A 16 -6.05 -5.28 14.64
N CYS A 17 -6.19 -5.90 15.82
CA CYS A 17 -5.13 -6.43 16.66
C CYS A 17 -4.32 -7.50 15.88
N GLY A 18 -3.23 -7.09 15.24
CA GLY A 18 -2.28 -7.98 14.57
C GLY A 18 -1.08 -8.22 15.48
N THR A 19 -0.94 -9.43 15.99
CA THR A 19 0.28 -9.88 16.68
C THR A 19 1.48 -9.76 15.74
N PHE A 20 2.52 -9.07 16.21
CA PHE A 20 3.80 -8.97 15.52
C PHE A 20 4.45 -10.36 15.43
N LEU A 21 4.37 -11.00 14.27
CA LEU A 21 5.25 -12.11 13.93
C LEU A 21 6.45 -11.55 13.18
N LYS A 22 7.59 -11.67 13.85
CA LYS A 22 8.95 -11.39 13.38
C LYS A 22 9.15 -11.94 11.96
N SER A 23 9.46 -11.06 11.01
CA SER A 23 9.80 -11.43 9.64
C SER A 23 11.24 -11.92 9.59
N THR A 24 11.45 -13.19 9.22
CA THR A 24 12.73 -13.69 8.72
C THR A 24 12.76 -13.50 7.20
N ASP A 25 13.93 -13.18 6.66
CA ASP A 25 14.17 -12.85 5.25
C ASP A 25 13.56 -13.85 4.25
N PRO A 26 13.15 -13.42 3.05
CA PRO A 26 12.54 -14.30 2.07
C PRO A 26 13.60 -15.20 1.41
N ALA A 27 13.55 -16.49 1.71
CA ALA A 27 14.22 -17.55 0.97
C ALA A 27 13.49 -17.80 -0.38
N PRO A 28 14.18 -18.36 -1.39
CA PRO A 28 13.72 -18.33 -2.78
C PRO A 28 12.48 -19.20 -3.00
N GLU A 29 11.71 -18.81 -4.01
CA GLU A 29 10.41 -19.31 -4.43
C GLU A 29 10.16 -20.79 -4.12
N LEU A 30 9.27 -21.04 -3.16
CA LEU A 30 8.65 -22.34 -2.95
C LEU A 30 7.14 -22.17 -3.09
N SER A 31 6.60 -22.96 -4.02
CA SER A 31 5.17 -23.19 -4.30
C SER A 31 4.24 -22.81 -3.14
N PRO A 32 3.12 -22.11 -3.39
CA PRO A 32 2.26 -21.59 -2.33
C PRO A 32 1.88 -22.72 -1.36
N LYS A 33 2.37 -22.63 -0.12
CA LYS A 33 2.15 -23.63 0.93
C LYS A 33 0.64 -23.73 1.19
N LEU A 34 0.02 -24.80 0.71
CA LEU A 34 -1.41 -25.06 0.91
C LEU A 34 -1.70 -25.12 2.41
N SER A 35 -2.75 -24.42 2.86
CA SER A 35 -3.17 -24.49 4.26
C SER A 35 -3.58 -25.92 4.62
N PRO A 36 -3.48 -26.33 5.91
CA PRO A 36 -3.81 -27.69 6.34
C PRO A 36 -5.21 -28.15 5.90
N VAL A 37 -6.18 -27.21 5.91
CA VAL A 37 -7.55 -27.43 5.45
C VAL A 37 -7.59 -27.75 3.95
N LYS A 38 -6.90 -26.96 3.13
CA LYS A 38 -6.84 -27.19 1.68
C LYS A 38 -6.14 -28.51 1.34
N LYS A 39 -5.11 -28.88 2.10
CA LYS A 39 -4.40 -30.15 1.94
C LYS A 39 -5.31 -31.35 2.22
N SER A 40 -6.08 -31.31 3.31
CA SER A 40 -7.04 -32.37 3.65
C SER A 40 -8.16 -32.50 2.62
N ILE A 41 -8.67 -31.37 2.12
CA ILE A 41 -9.69 -31.37 1.06
C ILE A 41 -9.14 -31.97 -0.23
N LEU A 42 -7.92 -31.58 -0.66
CA LEU A 42 -7.30 -32.12 -1.87
C LEU A 42 -7.03 -33.62 -1.75
N GLU A 43 -6.55 -34.08 -0.60
CA GLU A 43 -6.29 -35.49 -0.32
C GLU A 43 -7.59 -36.31 -0.37
N LYS A 44 -8.66 -35.82 0.26
CA LYS A 44 -9.98 -36.49 0.25
C LYS A 44 -10.65 -36.47 -1.10
N LEU A 45 -10.40 -35.47 -1.94
CA LEU A 45 -11.02 -35.35 -3.26
C LEU A 45 -10.11 -35.87 -4.40
N SER A 46 -8.91 -36.38 -4.07
CA SER A 46 -7.93 -36.91 -5.04
C SER A 46 -8.43 -38.07 -5.91
N PHE A 47 -9.52 -38.72 -5.53
CA PHE A 47 -10.17 -39.79 -6.29
C PHE A 47 -10.92 -39.29 -7.54
N LEU A 48 -11.21 -37.99 -7.63
CA LEU A 48 -11.89 -37.41 -8.78
C LEU A 48 -10.87 -37.06 -9.87
N PRO A 49 -10.98 -37.60 -11.10
CA PRO A 49 -9.97 -37.48 -12.15
C PRO A 49 -9.71 -36.02 -12.61
N PHE A 50 -10.53 -35.06 -12.19
CA PHE A 50 -10.47 -33.66 -12.60
C PHE A 50 -9.85 -32.72 -11.55
N ILE A 51 -9.46 -33.21 -10.37
CA ILE A 51 -8.92 -32.34 -9.30
C ILE A 51 -7.38 -32.32 -9.37
N LYS A 52 -6.86 -31.99 -10.55
CA LYS A 52 -5.54 -31.37 -10.61
C LYS A 52 -5.78 -29.87 -10.43
N LEU A 53 -5.21 -29.29 -9.39
CA LEU A 53 -5.20 -27.85 -9.17
C LEU A 53 -4.53 -27.20 -10.40
N LYS A 54 -5.34 -26.74 -11.36
CA LYS A 54 -4.85 -26.03 -12.53
C LYS A 54 -4.55 -24.62 -12.06
N THR A 55 -3.35 -24.40 -11.52
CA THR A 55 -2.84 -23.05 -11.31
C THR A 55 -2.70 -22.44 -12.70
N PRO A 56 -3.41 -21.35 -13.03
CA PRO A 56 -3.19 -20.65 -14.30
C PRO A 56 -1.71 -20.30 -14.38
N THR A 57 -1.00 -20.84 -15.37
CA THR A 57 0.44 -20.59 -15.56
C THR A 57 0.69 -19.22 -16.16
N GLU A 58 -0.34 -18.63 -16.78
CA GLU A 58 -0.30 -17.32 -17.42
C GLU A 58 -1.22 -16.36 -16.68
N SER A 59 -0.72 -15.15 -16.45
CA SER A 59 -1.50 -14.06 -15.87
C SER A 59 -2.60 -13.66 -16.85
N SER A 60 -3.84 -13.50 -16.37
CA SER A 60 -4.91 -12.98 -17.22
C SER A 60 -4.56 -11.57 -17.73
N PRO A 61 -5.01 -11.20 -18.94
CA PRO A 61 -4.93 -9.81 -19.42
C PRO A 61 -5.53 -8.82 -18.41
N ALA A 62 -6.65 -9.18 -17.79
CA ALA A 62 -7.31 -8.39 -16.74
C ALA A 62 -6.36 -8.07 -15.56
N LYS A 63 -5.63 -9.08 -15.07
CA LYS A 63 -4.64 -8.87 -14.00
C LYS A 63 -3.52 -7.94 -14.44
N ILE A 64 -2.99 -8.12 -15.66
CA ILE A 64 -1.89 -7.30 -16.17
C ILE A 64 -2.30 -5.82 -16.23
N GLU A 65 -3.50 -5.55 -16.75
CA GLU A 65 -4.04 -4.19 -16.85
C GLU A 65 -4.23 -3.53 -15.47
N LEU A 66 -4.76 -4.27 -14.48
CA LEU A 66 -4.93 -3.75 -13.13
C LEU A 66 -3.58 -3.53 -12.42
N LEU A 67 -2.60 -4.41 -12.63
CA LEU A 67 -1.24 -4.20 -12.10
C LEU A 67 -0.58 -2.97 -12.72
N GLN A 68 -0.79 -2.70 -14.00
CA GLN A 68 -0.32 -1.47 -14.64
C GLN A 68 -0.94 -0.23 -13.99
N LYS A 69 -2.25 -0.26 -13.70
CA LYS A 69 -2.94 0.83 -12.98
C LYS A 69 -2.45 0.98 -11.54
N LEU A 70 -2.08 -0.10 -10.86
CA LEU A 70 -1.40 -0.01 -9.56
C LEU A 70 0.00 0.59 -9.66
N GLY A 71 0.73 0.37 -10.76
CA GLY A 71 2.00 1.05 -11.01
C GLY A 71 1.85 2.57 -11.15
N GLU A 72 0.78 3.04 -11.80
CA GLU A 72 0.45 4.46 -11.85
C GLU A 72 0.16 5.03 -10.45
N TYR A 73 -0.57 4.29 -9.62
CA TYR A 73 -0.83 4.64 -8.22
C TYR A 73 0.45 4.75 -7.40
N GLU A 74 1.33 3.76 -7.54
CA GLU A 74 2.62 3.73 -6.83
C GLU A 74 3.45 4.97 -7.13
N ARG A 75 3.48 5.42 -8.39
CA ARG A 75 4.17 6.66 -8.75
C ARG A 75 3.57 7.90 -8.07
N ILE A 76 2.24 7.97 -7.96
CA ILE A 76 1.58 9.09 -7.25
C ILE A 76 1.95 9.06 -5.76
N VAL A 77 1.98 7.87 -5.16
CA VAL A 77 2.39 7.67 -3.76
C VAL A 77 3.87 8.02 -3.55
N ASP A 78 4.76 7.62 -4.46
CA ASP A 78 6.18 7.94 -4.35
C ASP A 78 6.41 9.46 -4.42
N ASP A 79 5.68 10.18 -5.28
CA ASP A 79 5.72 11.64 -5.32
C ASP A 79 5.15 12.28 -4.04
N HIS A 80 4.12 11.69 -3.44
CA HIS A 80 3.56 12.13 -2.15
C HIS A 80 4.59 11.98 -1.04
N VAL A 81 5.21 10.81 -0.93
CA VAL A 81 6.24 10.53 0.08
C VAL A 81 7.46 11.43 -0.12
N ALA A 82 7.86 11.71 -1.36
CA ALA A 82 8.92 12.64 -1.66
C ALA A 82 8.57 14.08 -1.21
N PHE A 83 7.32 14.50 -1.42
CA PHE A 83 6.82 15.78 -0.94
C PHE A 83 6.83 15.85 0.58
N ASP A 84 6.34 14.84 1.30
CA ASP A 84 6.31 14.84 2.78
C ASP A 84 7.72 14.81 3.40
N ASN A 85 8.68 14.18 2.73
CA ASN A 85 10.06 14.09 3.20
C ASN A 85 10.89 15.34 2.86
N LYS A 86 10.42 16.23 1.99
CA LYS A 86 11.13 17.49 1.65
C LYS A 86 11.33 18.36 2.90
N ASP A 87 10.38 18.30 3.83
CA ASP A 87 10.36 19.09 5.06
C ASP A 87 11.27 18.49 6.15
N LYS A 88 11.67 17.22 6.01
CA LYS A 88 12.57 16.50 6.96
C LYS A 88 14.05 16.63 6.58
N LYS A 89 14.36 16.79 5.29
CA LYS A 89 15.74 16.91 4.80
C LYS A 89 16.47 18.19 5.24
N GLY A 90 15.74 19.25 5.60
CA GLY A 90 16.34 20.47 6.14
C GLY A 90 16.84 20.35 7.58
N GLU A 91 16.50 19.28 8.30
CA GLU A 91 16.84 19.09 9.72
C GLU A 91 18.14 18.27 9.91
N ASP A 92 18.52 17.45 8.92
CA ASP A 92 19.64 16.49 9.05
C ASP A 92 20.99 17.00 8.49
N ASP A 93 21.03 18.10 7.75
CA ASP A 93 22.28 18.68 7.20
C ASP A 93 23.11 19.48 8.23
N ILE A 94 22.73 19.44 9.52
CA ILE A 94 23.54 19.94 10.64
C ILE A 94 23.89 18.78 11.57
N GLN A 95 24.71 17.84 11.11
CA GLN A 95 25.52 17.04 12.02
C GLN A 95 26.98 17.07 11.59
N ASP A 96 27.63 18.15 12.08
CA ASP A 96 29.04 18.13 12.42
C ASP A 96 29.32 16.97 13.39
N SER A 97 30.51 16.46 13.22
CA SER A 97 31.19 15.39 13.93
C SER A 97 30.95 15.34 15.45
N THR A 98 30.95 14.09 15.93
CA THR A 98 31.39 13.69 17.28
C THR A 98 30.36 13.80 18.41
N GLY A 99 30.15 12.69 19.11
CA GLY A 99 29.72 12.71 20.51
C GLY A 99 28.32 12.19 20.77
N LYS A 100 28.27 10.91 21.13
CA LYS A 100 27.16 10.23 21.79
C LYS A 100 26.77 10.99 23.08
N GLU A 101 25.60 11.62 23.13
CA GLU A 101 24.98 11.99 24.41
C GLU A 101 23.46 12.11 24.32
N ASN A 102 22.80 11.44 25.25
CA ASN A 102 21.36 11.43 25.43
C ASN A 102 20.89 12.81 25.87
N SER A 103 20.07 13.50 25.06
CA SER A 103 19.27 14.61 25.57
C SER A 103 17.88 14.62 24.94
N THR A 104 16.87 14.62 25.80
CA THR A 104 15.51 15.04 25.50
C THR A 104 15.54 16.54 25.19
N GLY A 105 15.97 16.88 23.98
CA GLY A 105 15.96 18.23 23.45
C GLY A 105 14.65 18.46 22.72
N SER A 106 13.77 19.28 23.29
CA SER A 106 12.66 19.87 22.53
C SER A 106 13.28 20.71 21.42
N LEU A 107 13.30 20.17 20.20
CA LEU A 107 13.72 20.85 18.99
C LEU A 107 12.81 22.07 18.83
N LYS A 108 13.30 23.24 19.25
CA LYS A 108 12.74 24.51 18.81
C LYS A 108 12.96 24.55 17.31
N LYS A 109 11.92 24.22 16.54
CA LYS A 109 11.82 24.56 15.13
C LYS A 109 12.23 26.01 15.00
N LYS A 110 13.36 26.27 14.33
CA LYS A 110 13.62 27.63 13.84
C LYS A 110 12.48 27.90 12.86
N GLU A 111 11.60 28.83 13.22
CA GLU A 111 10.64 29.40 12.28
C GLU A 111 11.44 30.20 11.26
N GLU A 112 11.98 29.50 10.27
CA GLU A 112 12.44 30.13 9.05
C GLU A 112 11.22 30.79 8.42
N LYS A 113 11.32 32.08 8.09
CA LYS A 113 10.21 32.83 7.52
C LYS A 113 9.97 32.33 6.10
N GLU A 114 9.10 31.34 5.97
CA GLU A 114 8.58 30.89 4.68
C GLU A 114 7.94 32.07 3.95
N THR A 115 8.25 32.20 2.66
CA THR A 115 7.71 33.28 1.82
C THR A 115 6.30 32.93 1.33
N ILE A 116 5.52 33.95 0.95
CA ILE A 116 4.18 33.73 0.37
C ILE A 116 4.31 32.95 -0.95
N GLU A 117 5.37 33.22 -1.71
CA GLU A 117 5.68 32.58 -2.99
C GLU A 117 5.95 31.07 -2.82
N GLU A 118 6.72 30.68 -1.79
CA GLU A 118 6.94 29.28 -1.43
C GLU A 118 5.63 28.57 -1.09
N LYS A 119 4.77 29.20 -0.27
CA LYS A 119 3.45 28.64 0.07
C LYS A 119 2.55 28.47 -1.14
N ILE A 120 2.57 29.42 -2.07
CA ILE A 120 1.81 29.31 -3.33
C ILE A 120 2.32 28.13 -4.17
N ALA A 121 3.64 27.92 -4.23
CA ALA A 121 4.23 26.79 -4.94
C ALA A 121 3.83 25.44 -4.29
N GLU A 122 3.86 25.36 -2.96
CA GLU A 122 3.41 24.17 -2.22
C GLU A 122 1.94 23.86 -2.48
N ILE A 123 1.06 24.86 -2.40
CA ILE A 123 -0.37 24.70 -2.70
C ILE A 123 -0.56 24.17 -4.12
N LYS A 124 0.24 24.62 -5.09
CA LYS A 124 0.17 24.14 -6.47
C LYS A 124 0.56 22.66 -6.57
N ILE A 125 1.59 22.22 -5.85
CA ILE A 125 2.00 20.82 -5.80
C ILE A 125 0.90 19.96 -5.17
N ILE A 126 0.36 20.37 -4.02
CA ILE A 126 -0.72 19.66 -3.32
C ILE A 126 -1.93 19.50 -4.24
N ARG A 127 -2.37 20.58 -4.89
CA ARG A 127 -3.49 20.52 -5.85
C ARG A 127 -3.22 19.55 -7.00
N GLY A 128 -1.99 19.56 -7.54
CA GLY A 128 -1.58 18.62 -8.58
C GLY A 128 -1.62 17.17 -8.11
N LEU A 129 -1.14 16.90 -6.89
CA LEU A 129 -1.18 15.57 -6.29
C LEU A 129 -2.62 15.10 -6.05
N THR A 130 -3.47 15.94 -5.48
CA THR A 130 -4.91 15.67 -5.28
C THR A 130 -5.61 15.31 -6.59
N ALA A 131 -5.42 16.11 -7.65
CA ALA A 131 -6.04 15.86 -8.95
C ALA A 131 -5.64 14.50 -9.54
N ARG A 132 -4.37 14.08 -9.33
CA ARG A 132 -3.89 12.77 -9.77
C ARG A 132 -4.54 11.63 -9.00
N TYR A 133 -4.68 11.74 -7.68
CA TYR A 133 -5.38 10.73 -6.87
C TYR A 133 -6.86 10.60 -7.29
N GLU A 134 -7.55 11.73 -7.47
CA GLU A 134 -8.95 11.74 -7.91
C GLU A 134 -9.10 11.08 -9.28
N THR A 135 -8.27 11.49 -10.26
CA THR A 135 -8.28 10.90 -11.61
C THR A 135 -8.00 9.41 -11.58
N TRP A 136 -6.96 8.99 -10.84
CA TRP A 136 -6.60 7.58 -10.72
C TRP A 136 -7.72 6.77 -10.08
N SER A 137 -8.35 7.28 -9.02
CA SER A 137 -9.43 6.57 -8.32
C SER A 137 -10.64 6.28 -9.23
N LEU A 138 -10.99 7.23 -10.12
CA LEU A 138 -12.06 7.06 -11.09
C LEU A 138 -11.69 6.00 -12.13
N GLN A 139 -10.48 6.08 -12.69
CA GLN A 139 -9.99 5.11 -13.67
C GLN A 139 -9.86 3.71 -13.07
N TRP A 140 -9.45 3.61 -11.81
CA TRP A 140 -9.36 2.36 -11.08
C TRP A 140 -10.74 1.70 -10.98
N ASN A 141 -11.74 2.43 -10.48
CA ASN A 141 -13.09 1.91 -10.32
C ASN A 141 -13.69 1.46 -11.66
N GLU A 142 -13.61 2.31 -12.69
CA GLU A 142 -14.09 1.97 -14.03
C GLU A 142 -13.42 0.70 -14.55
N LYS A 143 -12.09 0.59 -14.41
CA LYS A 143 -11.38 -0.58 -14.91
C LYS A 143 -11.69 -1.84 -14.11
N THR A 144 -11.79 -1.75 -12.78
CA THR A 144 -12.15 -2.91 -11.95
C THR A 144 -13.56 -3.40 -12.20
N ASP A 145 -14.51 -2.51 -12.50
CA ASP A 145 -15.87 -2.90 -12.86
C ASP A 145 -15.92 -3.63 -14.21
N LEU A 146 -15.07 -3.21 -15.16
CA LEU A 146 -14.98 -3.82 -16.49
C LEU A 146 -14.34 -5.22 -16.45
N VAL A 147 -13.20 -5.37 -15.77
CA VAL A 147 -12.38 -6.61 -15.83
C VAL A 147 -12.46 -7.48 -14.59
N GLY A 148 -13.16 -7.03 -13.54
CA GLY A 148 -13.18 -7.70 -12.24
C GLY A 148 -13.81 -9.09 -12.27
N ASN A 149 -14.77 -9.33 -13.18
CA ASN A 149 -15.42 -10.63 -13.36
C ASN A 149 -14.50 -11.68 -14.01
N ASP A 150 -13.45 -11.23 -14.71
CA ASP A 150 -12.51 -12.11 -15.44
C ASP A 150 -11.34 -12.57 -14.55
N LEU A 151 -11.26 -12.08 -13.31
CA LEU A 151 -10.17 -12.40 -12.38
C LEU A 151 -10.47 -13.68 -11.58
N SER A 152 -9.47 -14.55 -11.47
CA SER A 152 -9.51 -15.64 -10.50
C SER A 152 -9.25 -15.13 -9.07
N LEU A 153 -9.69 -15.92 -8.08
CA LEU A 153 -9.43 -15.63 -6.66
C LEU A 153 -7.94 -15.45 -6.32
N ILE A 154 -7.06 -16.17 -7.03
CA ILE A 154 -5.61 -16.08 -6.82
C ILE A 154 -5.11 -14.72 -7.29
N GLU A 155 -5.53 -14.27 -8.46
CA GLU A 155 -5.13 -12.99 -9.05
C GLU A 155 -5.67 -11.80 -8.24
N ILE A 156 -6.92 -11.90 -7.74
CA ILE A 156 -7.49 -10.90 -6.83
C ILE A 156 -6.61 -10.74 -5.59
N ASN A 157 -6.18 -11.86 -4.99
CA ASN A 157 -5.33 -11.82 -3.80
C ASN A 157 -3.95 -11.22 -4.09
N GLU A 158 -3.39 -11.43 -5.28
CA GLU A 158 -2.14 -10.80 -5.70
C GLU A 158 -2.29 -9.29 -5.87
N ILE A 159 -3.35 -8.84 -6.55
CA ILE A 159 -3.66 -7.41 -6.70
C ILE A 159 -3.84 -6.74 -5.33
N GLN A 160 -4.55 -7.39 -4.40
CA GLN A 160 -4.72 -6.91 -3.03
C GLN A 160 -3.40 -6.80 -2.26
N LYS A 161 -2.48 -7.74 -2.45
CA LYS A 161 -1.14 -7.68 -1.83
C LYS A 161 -0.34 -6.50 -2.35
N GLU A 162 -0.36 -6.25 -3.65
CA GLU A 162 0.33 -5.11 -4.26
C GLU A 162 -0.26 -3.78 -3.79
N LEU A 163 -1.58 -3.65 -3.77
CA LEU A 163 -2.24 -2.46 -3.22
C LEU A 163 -1.83 -2.21 -1.76
N LYS A 164 -1.81 -3.27 -0.93
CA LYS A 164 -1.37 -3.18 0.47
C LYS A 164 0.12 -2.87 0.62
N ARG A 165 0.97 -3.34 -0.30
CA ARG A 165 2.40 -3.03 -0.32
C ARG A 165 2.60 -1.54 -0.58
N ILE A 166 1.92 -1.00 -1.60
CA ILE A 166 2.00 0.42 -1.96
C ILE A 166 1.43 1.30 -0.83
N SER A 167 0.28 0.93 -0.26
CA SER A 167 -0.36 1.71 0.80
C SER A 167 0.49 1.86 2.07
N LYS A 168 1.44 0.95 2.31
CA LYS A 168 2.36 1.02 3.46
C LYS A 168 3.48 2.07 3.30
N LYS A 169 3.63 2.65 2.11
CA LYS A 169 4.62 3.71 1.87
C LYS A 169 4.14 5.07 2.41
N LEU A 170 2.81 5.27 2.46
CA LEU A 170 2.15 6.40 3.12
C LEU A 170 2.08 6.14 4.63
#